data_AF-A0A964ZEP3-F1
#
_entry.id   AF-A0A964ZEP3-F1
#
_cell.length_a   1.000
_cell.length_b   1.000
_cell.length_c   1.000
_cell.angle_alpha   90.00
_cell.angle_beta   90.00
_cell.angle_gamma   90.00
#
_symmetry.space_group_name_H-M   'P 1'
#
loop_
_entity.id
_entity.type
_entity.pdbx_description
1 polymer ?
#
loop_
_entity_poly.entity_id
_entity_poly.type
_entity_poly.pdbx_seq_one_letter_code
_entity_poly.pdbx_strand_id
1 'polypeptide(L)'
;MSRSFPLAEVSVLTKACPPKPRRTLKFSASDGGLTTTTRHLRLRAGAFTLIELLVVVAIIAILAALTLSTLGYVNKRGAESRARSEIAALSAAIESFKIDTGSYPSNATTLYTNLCPPASGAKVYFEPTPGMATNNQFIDPWGSAYRYSNYTTYFELFTTNNSSDSNNWIRN
;
A
#
# COMPACT_ATOMS: atom_id res chain seq x y z
N MET A 1 11.25 -0.72 46.33
CA MET A 1 9.78 -0.69 46.45
C MET A 1 9.19 -1.16 45.12
N SER A 2 8.91 -2.46 45.04
CA SER A 2 8.32 -3.11 43.86
C SER A 2 6.81 -2.91 43.92
N ARG A 3 6.21 -2.29 42.90
CA ARG A 3 4.75 -2.22 42.75
C ARG A 3 4.35 -2.96 41.48
N SER A 4 3.92 -4.19 41.72
CA SER A 4 3.24 -5.08 40.79
C SER A 4 1.92 -4.45 40.33
N PHE A 5 1.74 -4.27 39.03
CA PHE A 5 0.46 -3.91 38.41
C PHE A 5 -0.27 -5.20 37.97
N PRO A 6 -1.55 -5.39 38.34
CA PRO A 6 -2.29 -6.59 37.96
C PRO A 6 -2.82 -6.50 36.52
N LEU A 7 -2.66 -7.61 35.81
CA LEU A 7 -3.26 -7.89 34.51
C LEU A 7 -4.78 -8.00 34.68
N ALA A 8 -5.52 -7.03 34.16
CA ALA A 8 -6.97 -7.15 34.02
C ALA A 8 -7.28 -8.07 32.83
N GLU A 9 -7.86 -9.22 33.13
CA GLU A 9 -8.44 -10.16 32.17
C GLU A 9 -9.43 -9.46 31.23
N VAL A 10 -9.21 -9.58 29.92
CA VAL A 10 -10.24 -9.31 28.91
C VAL A 10 -10.94 -10.64 28.61
N SER A 11 -11.83 -11.04 29.52
CA SER A 11 -12.68 -12.21 29.34
C SER A 11 -13.95 -11.83 28.57
N VAL A 12 -13.97 -12.27 27.30
CA VAL A 12 -15.10 -12.81 26.52
C VAL A 12 -16.47 -12.15 26.69
N LEU A 13 -16.95 -11.50 25.62
CA LEU A 13 -18.39 -11.39 25.35
C LEU A 13 -18.71 -11.61 23.86
N THR A 14 -18.39 -12.80 23.34
CA THR A 14 -18.95 -13.26 22.07
C THR A 14 -20.42 -13.62 22.27
N LYS A 15 -21.28 -12.62 22.08
CA LYS A 15 -22.74 -12.74 22.18
C LYS A 15 -23.25 -13.60 21.03
N ALA A 16 -23.39 -14.91 21.26
CA ALA A 16 -23.99 -15.85 20.31
C ALA A 16 -25.47 -15.50 20.07
N CYS A 17 -25.85 -15.36 18.81
CA CYS A 17 -27.24 -15.15 18.39
C CYS A 17 -28.06 -16.43 18.64
N PRO A 18 -29.21 -16.37 19.33
CA PRO A 18 -30.03 -17.56 19.55
C PRO A 18 -30.61 -18.09 18.22
N PRO A 19 -30.68 -19.43 18.03
CA PRO A 19 -31.23 -20.01 16.81
C PRO A 19 -32.73 -19.73 16.70
N LYS A 20 -33.14 -19.19 15.55
CA LYS A 20 -34.55 -18.88 15.23
C LYS A 20 -35.37 -20.18 15.15
N PRO A 21 -36.56 -20.26 15.76
CA PRO A 21 -37.37 -21.46 15.71
C PRO A 21 -37.82 -21.78 14.28
N ARG A 22 -37.48 -22.99 13.81
CA ARG A 22 -37.88 -23.51 12.51
C ARG A 22 -39.35 -23.94 12.60
N ARG A 23 -40.25 -23.11 12.08
CA ARG A 23 -41.68 -23.43 11.94
C ARG A 23 -41.82 -24.64 11.01
N THR A 24 -42.05 -25.83 11.58
CA THR A 24 -42.48 -27.00 10.83
C THR A 24 -43.98 -26.87 10.56
N LEU A 25 -44.32 -26.51 9.33
CA LEU A 25 -45.70 -26.56 8.87
C LEU A 25 -46.09 -28.03 8.70
N LYS A 26 -46.93 -28.54 9.61
CA LYS A 26 -47.62 -29.81 9.42
C LYS A 26 -48.68 -29.61 8.35
N PHE A 27 -48.41 -30.06 7.12
CA PHE A 27 -49.45 -30.23 6.11
C PHE A 27 -50.20 -31.53 6.43
N SER A 28 -51.42 -31.36 6.91
CA SER A 28 -52.40 -32.44 7.01
C SER A 28 -52.78 -32.85 5.60
N ALA A 29 -52.46 -34.09 5.22
CA ALA A 29 -52.98 -34.69 4.00
C ALA A 29 -54.51 -34.82 4.16
N SER A 30 -55.25 -33.99 3.43
CA SER A 30 -56.68 -34.17 3.22
C SER A 30 -56.82 -34.82 1.85
N ASP A 31 -57.18 -36.10 1.86
CA ASP A 31 -57.59 -36.86 0.69
C ASP A 31 -58.71 -36.11 -0.04
N GLY A 32 -58.46 -35.81 -1.30
CA GLY A 32 -59.37 -35.08 -2.16
C GLY A 32 -58.80 -35.08 -3.57
N GLY A 33 -59.14 -36.10 -4.34
CA GLY A 33 -58.74 -36.24 -5.73
C GLY A 33 -59.17 -35.03 -6.56
N LEU A 34 -58.19 -34.30 -7.09
CA LEU A 34 -58.38 -33.44 -8.23
C LEU A 34 -57.10 -33.45 -9.07
N THR A 35 -57.16 -34.18 -10.17
CA THR A 35 -56.15 -34.18 -11.23
C THR A 35 -56.13 -32.81 -11.91
N THR A 36 -55.51 -31.82 -11.28
CA THR A 36 -55.16 -30.56 -11.93
C THR A 36 -53.74 -30.70 -12.46
N THR A 37 -53.65 -31.01 -13.75
CA THR A 37 -52.42 -31.08 -14.53
C THR A 37 -51.70 -29.73 -14.49
N THR A 38 -50.76 -29.58 -13.54
CA THR A 38 -49.85 -28.44 -13.47
C THR A 38 -48.97 -28.45 -14.72
N ARG A 39 -49.32 -27.67 -15.74
CA ARG A 39 -48.44 -27.41 -16.88
C ARG A 39 -47.23 -26.62 -16.36
N HIS A 40 -46.16 -27.34 -16.03
CA HIS A 40 -44.83 -26.76 -15.93
C HIS A 40 -44.52 -26.11 -17.28
N LEU A 41 -44.62 -24.78 -17.35
CA LEU A 41 -44.00 -24.01 -18.41
C LEU A 41 -42.50 -24.25 -18.25
N ARG A 42 -41.97 -25.24 -18.97
CA ARG A 42 -40.54 -25.35 -19.22
C ARG A 42 -40.16 -24.09 -19.97
N LEU A 43 -39.72 -23.07 -19.22
CA LEU A 43 -38.83 -22.06 -19.77
C LEU A 43 -37.71 -22.87 -20.42
N ARG A 44 -37.66 -22.88 -21.75
CA ARG A 44 -36.50 -23.41 -22.47
C ARG A 44 -35.32 -22.65 -21.90
N ALA A 45 -34.55 -23.30 -21.02
CA ALA A 45 -33.24 -22.82 -20.68
C ALA A 45 -32.47 -22.82 -22.00
N GLY A 46 -32.26 -21.63 -22.56
CA GLY A 46 -31.50 -21.47 -23.79
C GLY A 46 -30.12 -22.09 -23.56
N ALA A 47 -29.74 -23.03 -24.41
CA ALA A 47 -28.37 -23.50 -24.45
C ALA A 47 -27.52 -22.34 -24.98
N PHE A 48 -26.48 -21.95 -24.24
CA PHE A 48 -25.49 -20.97 -24.69
C PHE A 48 -24.91 -21.40 -26.02
N THR A 49 -24.90 -20.49 -26.98
CA THR A 49 -24.25 -20.73 -28.27
C THR A 49 -22.75 -20.51 -28.14
N LEU A 50 -21.95 -21.25 -28.92
CA LEU A 50 -20.49 -21.07 -28.93
C LEU A 50 -20.09 -19.66 -29.37
N ILE A 51 -20.90 -19.02 -30.23
CA ILE A 51 -20.63 -17.66 -30.70
C ILE A 51 -20.81 -16.61 -29.59
N GLU A 52 -21.80 -16.79 -28.70
CA GLU A 52 -21.98 -15.90 -27.54
C GLU A 52 -20.75 -15.95 -26.62
N LEU A 53 -20.19 -17.13 -26.40
CA LEU A 53 -18.98 -17.27 -25.60
C LEU A 53 -17.73 -16.75 -26.33
N LEU A 54 -17.63 -16.95 -27.64
CA LEU A 54 -16.51 -16.48 -28.46
C LEU A 54 -16.38 -14.96 -28.44
N VAL A 55 -17.49 -14.23 -28.61
CA VAL A 55 -17.46 -12.77 -28.59
C VAL A 55 -17.09 -12.24 -27.20
N VAL A 56 -17.55 -12.89 -26.12
CA VAL A 56 -17.24 -12.48 -24.75
C VAL A 56 -15.75 -12.62 -24.46
N VAL A 57 -15.14 -13.77 -24.78
CA VAL A 57 -13.70 -13.95 -24.55
C VAL A 57 -12.86 -13.04 -25.45
N ALA A 58 -13.34 -12.72 -26.66
CA ALA A 58 -12.70 -11.74 -27.54
C ALA A 58 -12.70 -10.33 -26.93
N ILE A 59 -13.83 -9.87 -26.37
CA ILE A 59 -13.91 -8.56 -25.71
C ILE A 59 -13.04 -8.52 -24.44
N ILE A 60 -13.07 -9.58 -23.62
CA ILE A 60 -12.23 -9.66 -22.41
C ILE A 60 -10.74 -9.63 -22.79
N ALA A 61 -10.33 -10.32 -23.85
CA ALA A 61 -8.94 -10.30 -24.31
C ALA A 61 -8.47 -8.89 -24.72
N ILE A 62 -9.32 -8.12 -25.42
CA ILE A 62 -9.02 -6.73 -25.80
C ILE A 62 -8.88 -5.84 -24.57
N LEU A 63 -9.82 -5.91 -23.63
CA LEU A 63 -9.78 -5.12 -22.40
C LEU A 63 -8.56 -5.47 -21.54
N ALA A 64 -8.27 -6.76 -21.38
CA ALA A 64 -7.11 -7.23 -20.63
C ALA A 64 -5.80 -6.70 -21.21
N ALA A 65 -5.64 -6.71 -22.54
CA ALA A 65 -4.45 -6.16 -23.21
C ALA A 65 -4.25 -4.66 -22.93
N LEU A 66 -5.33 -3.87 -22.93
CA LEU A 66 -5.27 -2.43 -22.64
C LEU A 66 -4.92 -2.17 -21.17
N THR A 67 -5.53 -2.88 -20.22
CA THR A 67 -5.28 -2.65 -18.78
C THR A 67 -3.80 -2.78 -18.40
N LEU A 68 -3.11 -3.81 -18.90
CA LEU A 68 -1.70 -4.07 -18.57
C LEU A 68 -0.77 -2.94 -19.05
N SER A 69 -1.08 -2.30 -20.18
CA SER A 69 -0.24 -1.22 -20.73
C SER A 69 -0.20 0.04 -19.86
N THR A 70 -1.24 0.28 -19.06
CA THR A 70 -1.37 1.52 -18.26
C THR A 70 -0.61 1.49 -16.93
N LEU A 71 -0.32 0.29 -16.40
CA LEU A 71 0.28 0.13 -15.07
C LEU A 71 1.69 0.73 -14.95
N GLY A 72 2.50 0.64 -16.00
CA GLY A 72 3.87 1.15 -15.99
C GLY A 72 3.96 2.67 -15.81
N TYR A 73 3.02 3.42 -16.40
CA TYR A 73 3.00 4.89 -16.32
C TYR A 73 2.60 5.37 -14.92
N VAL A 74 1.58 4.75 -14.33
CA VAL A 74 1.09 5.09 -12.98
C VAL A 74 2.17 4.82 -11.93
N ASN A 75 2.88 3.70 -12.03
CA ASN A 75 3.97 3.38 -11.10
C ASN A 75 5.10 4.40 -11.17
N LYS A 76 5.49 4.85 -12.38
CA LYS A 76 6.53 5.90 -12.53
C LYS A 76 6.11 7.22 -11.91
N ARG A 77 4.88 7.67 -12.16
CA ARG A 77 4.34 8.91 -11.57
C ARG A 77 4.22 8.82 -10.05
N GLY A 78 3.79 7.67 -9.53
CA GLY A 78 3.75 7.41 -8.10
C GLY A 78 5.13 7.46 -7.46
N ALA A 79 6.12 6.82 -8.09
CA ALA A 79 7.52 6.86 -7.67
C ALA A 79 8.10 8.29 -7.70
N GLU A 80 7.86 9.06 -8.75
CA GLU A 80 8.28 10.48 -8.83
C GLU A 80 7.67 11.33 -7.71
N SER A 81 6.37 11.17 -7.46
CA SER A 81 5.69 11.89 -6.38
C SER A 81 6.24 11.53 -5.00
N ARG A 82 6.47 10.23 -4.77
CA ARG A 82 7.08 9.73 -3.53
C ARG A 82 8.48 10.29 -3.34
N ALA A 83 9.32 10.24 -4.36
CA ALA A 83 10.69 10.74 -4.31
C ALA A 83 10.76 12.25 -3.97
N ARG A 84 9.84 13.05 -4.53
CA ARG A 84 9.73 14.49 -4.20
C ARG A 84 9.36 14.71 -2.74
N SER A 85 8.40 13.95 -2.23
CA SER A 85 8.00 14.05 -0.81
C SER A 85 9.12 13.60 0.14
N GLU A 86 9.85 12.55 -0.22
CA GLU A 86 10.99 12.04 0.55
C GLU A 86 12.15 13.05 0.58
N ILE A 87 12.46 13.68 -0.56
CA ILE A 87 13.46 14.78 -0.63
C ILE A 87 13.04 15.95 0.25
N ALA A 88 11.78 16.38 0.19
CA ALA A 88 11.28 17.50 0.99
C ALA A 88 11.32 17.20 2.51
N ALA A 89 11.07 15.95 2.90
CA ALA A 89 11.15 15.55 4.30
C ALA A 89 12.61 15.44 4.78
N LEU A 90 13.51 14.91 3.94
CA LEU A 90 14.94 14.87 4.21
C LEU A 90 15.56 16.28 4.26
N SER A 91 15.17 17.20 3.38
CA SER A 91 15.68 18.57 3.38
C SER A 91 15.32 19.28 4.68
N ALA A 92 14.06 19.17 5.14
CA ALA A 92 13.63 19.71 6.42
C ALA A 92 14.40 19.11 7.61
N ALA A 93 14.71 17.81 7.56
CA ALA A 93 15.51 17.15 8.60
C ALA A 93 16.97 17.62 8.59
N ILE A 94 17.58 17.81 7.42
CA ILE A 94 18.94 18.34 7.26
C ILE A 94 19.02 19.78 7.79
N GLU A 95 18.01 20.60 7.51
CA GLU A 95 17.91 21.96 8.06
C GLU A 95 17.80 21.94 9.58
N SER A 96 16.96 21.05 10.13
CA SER A 96 16.83 20.86 11.58
C SER A 96 18.15 20.42 12.22
N PHE A 97 18.89 19.53 11.57
CA PHE A 97 20.23 19.10 12.01
C PHE A 97 21.22 20.28 12.04
N LYS A 98 21.20 21.14 11.01
CA LYS A 98 22.05 22.34 10.97
C LYS A 98 21.73 23.33 12.07
N ILE A 99 20.45 23.51 12.42
CA ILE A 99 20.03 24.41 13.50
C ILE A 99 20.67 23.99 14.83
N ASP A 100 20.73 22.68 15.11
CA ASP A 100 21.23 22.18 16.39
C ASP A 100 22.76 22.01 16.43
N THR A 101 23.38 21.58 15.32
CA THR A 101 24.82 21.29 15.27
C THR A 101 25.65 22.44 14.71
N GLY A 102 25.01 23.44 14.10
CA GLY A 102 25.64 24.59 13.46
C GLY A 102 26.22 24.32 12.07
N SER A 103 26.12 23.09 11.54
CA SER A 103 26.68 22.74 10.23
C SER A 103 25.87 21.65 9.54
N TYR A 104 25.86 21.64 8.22
CA TYR A 104 25.25 20.55 7.46
C TYR A 104 26.03 19.24 7.65
N PRO A 105 25.38 18.06 7.55
CA PRO A 105 26.06 16.77 7.51
C PRO A 105 27.18 16.77 6.46
N SER A 106 28.31 16.14 6.77
CA SER A 106 29.50 16.21 5.92
C SER A 106 29.34 15.50 4.57
N ASN A 107 28.90 14.25 4.58
CA ASN A 107 28.96 13.38 3.41
C ASN A 107 27.67 12.55 3.30
N ALA A 108 27.38 12.00 2.11
CA ALA A 108 26.25 11.10 1.91
C ALA A 108 26.30 9.84 2.82
N THR A 109 27.50 9.33 3.12
CA THR A 109 27.69 8.16 4.01
C THR A 109 27.34 8.47 5.47
N THR A 110 27.63 9.69 5.93
CA THR A 110 27.35 10.11 7.31
C THR A 110 25.96 10.73 7.46
N LEU A 111 25.31 11.09 6.35
CA LEU A 111 23.95 11.65 6.32
C LEU A 111 22.97 10.77 7.11
N TYR A 112 22.92 9.47 6.82
CA TYR A 112 22.01 8.55 7.50
C TYR A 112 22.27 8.51 9.00
N THR A 113 23.52 8.31 9.42
CA THR A 113 23.88 8.20 10.84
C THR A 113 23.67 9.50 11.61
N ASN A 114 23.77 10.65 10.95
CA ASN A 114 23.54 11.96 11.55
C ASN A 114 22.04 12.26 11.73
N LEU A 115 21.21 11.85 10.75
CA LEU A 115 19.77 12.08 10.81
C LEU A 115 19.02 11.01 11.63
N CYS A 116 19.50 9.77 11.57
CA CYS A 116 18.95 8.59 12.25
C CYS A 116 20.08 7.87 13.02
N PRO A 117 20.57 8.46 14.12
CA PRO A 117 21.65 7.88 14.90
C PRO A 117 21.22 6.54 15.54
N PRO A 118 22.05 5.48 15.49
CA PRO A 118 21.73 4.18 16.08
C PRO A 118 21.88 4.14 17.62
N ALA A 119 22.47 5.19 18.21
CA ALA A 119 22.77 5.25 19.64
C ALA A 119 21.56 5.76 20.43
N SER A 120 21.20 5.02 21.48
CA SER A 120 20.17 5.45 22.43
C SER A 120 20.55 6.78 23.09
N GLY A 121 19.67 7.77 23.00
CA GLY A 121 19.84 9.10 23.60
C GLY A 121 20.32 10.20 22.64
N ALA A 122 20.69 9.86 21.40
CA ALA A 122 20.92 10.88 20.37
C ALA A 122 19.59 11.41 19.82
N LYS A 123 19.53 12.71 19.49
CA LYS A 123 18.34 13.30 18.85
C LYS A 123 18.18 12.70 17.45
N VAL A 124 17.00 12.15 17.17
CA VAL A 124 16.63 11.69 15.83
C VAL A 124 15.96 12.84 15.09
N TYR A 125 16.46 13.13 13.88
CA TYR A 125 15.95 14.21 13.01
C TYR A 125 15.03 13.68 11.92
N PHE A 126 15.18 12.40 11.56
CA PHE A 126 14.40 11.78 10.50
C PHE A 126 14.17 10.30 10.79
N GLU A 127 12.92 9.87 10.60
CA GLU A 127 12.52 8.47 10.70
C GLU A 127 12.21 7.95 9.29
N PRO A 128 13.04 7.06 8.72
CA PRO A 128 12.79 6.55 7.38
C PRO A 128 11.53 5.69 7.36
N THR A 129 10.68 5.93 6.35
CA THR A 129 9.55 5.04 6.06
C THR A 129 10.07 3.65 5.68
N PRO A 130 9.34 2.55 5.95
CA PRO A 130 9.77 1.21 5.54
C PRO A 130 10.19 1.15 4.07
N GLY A 131 11.38 0.61 3.81
CA GLY A 131 11.98 0.52 2.48
C GLY A 131 12.72 1.77 1.99
N MET A 132 12.70 2.88 2.75
CA MET A 132 13.45 4.11 2.42
C MET A 132 14.91 4.07 2.92
N ALA A 133 15.32 3.04 3.66
CA ALA A 133 16.69 2.92 4.14
C ALA A 133 17.20 1.49 4.06
N THR A 134 18.42 1.33 3.55
CA THR A 134 19.17 0.05 3.50
C THR A 134 20.65 0.35 3.71
N ASN A 135 21.40 -0.50 4.42
CA ASN A 135 22.85 -0.36 4.63
C ASN A 135 23.28 1.04 5.09
N ASN A 136 22.53 1.65 6.01
CA ASN A 136 22.76 3.02 6.50
C ASN A 136 22.78 4.08 5.37
N GLN A 137 21.94 3.92 4.36
CA GLN A 137 21.75 4.89 3.28
C GLN A 137 20.27 5.07 2.99
N PHE A 138 19.87 6.29 2.67
CA PHE A 138 18.53 6.58 2.18
C PHE A 138 18.42 6.15 0.72
N ILE A 139 17.39 5.37 0.43
CA ILE A 139 17.12 4.76 -0.88
C ILE A 139 15.87 5.40 -1.47
N ASP A 140 15.94 5.74 -2.76
CA ASP A 140 14.84 6.28 -3.54
C ASP A 140 13.83 5.19 -3.97
N PRO A 141 12.66 5.57 -4.51
CA PRO A 141 11.64 4.61 -4.94
C PRO A 141 12.07 3.63 -6.04
N TRP A 142 13.21 3.87 -6.70
CA TRP A 142 13.78 3.01 -7.73
C TRP A 142 14.92 2.12 -7.21
N GLY A 143 15.21 2.16 -5.90
CA GLY A 143 16.22 1.33 -5.25
C GLY A 143 17.63 1.91 -5.30
N SER A 144 17.81 3.14 -5.78
CA SER A 144 19.12 3.82 -5.82
C SER A 144 19.28 4.73 -4.60
N ALA A 145 20.51 4.88 -4.09
CA ALA A 145 20.75 5.79 -2.98
C ALA A 145 20.56 7.26 -3.39
N TYR A 146 19.96 8.06 -2.52
CA TYR A 146 19.94 9.51 -2.68
C TYR A 146 21.37 10.06 -2.69
N ARG A 147 21.61 11.03 -3.58
CA ARG A 147 22.89 11.74 -3.66
C ARG A 147 22.82 12.99 -2.82
N TYR A 148 23.87 13.22 -2.06
CA TYR A 148 23.98 14.35 -1.17
C TYR A 148 25.37 14.97 -1.26
N SER A 149 25.39 16.29 -1.41
CA SER A 149 26.59 17.12 -1.41
C SER A 149 26.34 18.35 -0.52
N ASN A 150 27.26 18.67 0.37
CA ASN A 150 27.15 19.86 1.21
C ASN A 150 28.12 20.96 0.75
N TYR A 151 27.71 22.19 0.98
CA TYR A 151 28.53 23.38 0.85
C TYR A 151 28.38 24.21 2.13
N THR A 152 29.15 25.29 2.24
CA THR A 152 29.12 26.15 3.44
C THR A 152 27.75 26.78 3.67
N THR A 153 27.05 27.16 2.60
CA THR A 153 25.80 27.93 2.68
C THR A 153 24.56 27.12 2.32
N TYR A 154 24.69 26.12 1.43
CA TYR A 154 23.60 25.30 0.93
C TYR A 154 24.01 23.82 0.87
N PHE A 155 23.04 22.95 0.58
CA PHE A 155 23.28 21.55 0.27
C PHE A 155 22.47 21.17 -0.97
N GLU A 156 22.92 20.13 -1.64
CA GLU A 156 22.21 19.51 -2.76
C GLU A 156 21.80 18.10 -2.33
N LEU A 157 20.52 17.79 -2.46
CA LEU A 157 19.96 16.47 -2.26
C LEU A 157 19.14 16.09 -3.50
N PHE A 158 19.48 14.98 -4.15
CA PHE A 158 18.83 14.60 -5.39
C PHE A 158 18.82 13.09 -5.65
N THR A 159 17.84 12.65 -6.46
CA THR A 159 17.79 11.31 -7.07
C THR A 159 17.98 11.43 -8.57
N THR A 160 18.65 10.43 -9.16
CA THR A 160 18.85 10.35 -10.60
C THR A 160 17.72 9.64 -11.34
N ASN A 161 16.74 9.02 -10.64
CA ASN A 161 15.69 8.19 -11.28
C ASN A 161 16.29 7.20 -12.32
N ASN A 162 17.44 6.60 -11.97
CA ASN A 162 18.22 5.74 -12.86
C ASN A 162 18.48 6.31 -14.28
N SER A 163 18.51 7.64 -14.42
CA SER A 163 18.73 8.37 -15.67
C SER A 163 20.11 9.01 -15.70
N SER A 164 20.81 8.86 -16.83
CA SER A 164 22.04 9.58 -17.13
C SER A 164 21.83 11.05 -17.45
N ASP A 165 20.59 11.45 -17.75
CA ASP A 165 20.25 12.81 -18.16
C ASP A 165 19.99 13.69 -16.94
N SER A 166 20.84 14.69 -16.73
CA SER A 166 20.75 15.59 -15.57
C SER A 166 19.47 16.42 -15.50
N ASN A 167 18.81 16.62 -16.64
CA ASN A 167 17.52 17.31 -16.73
C ASN A 167 16.36 16.54 -16.10
N ASN A 168 16.53 15.23 -15.87
CA ASN A 168 15.49 14.38 -15.29
C ASN A 168 15.70 14.12 -13.79
N TRP A 169 16.73 14.70 -13.18
CA TRP A 169 17.02 14.52 -11.76
C TRP A 169 16.06 15.34 -10.91
N ILE A 170 15.54 14.72 -9.86
CA ILE A 170 14.66 15.40 -8.89
C ILE A 170 15.56 15.90 -7.76
N ARG A 171 15.46 17.19 -7.44
CA ARG A 171 16.31 17.89 -6.47
C ARG A 171 15.48 18.61 -5.40
N ASN A 172 16.13 19.06 -4.33
CA ASN A 172 15.58 19.97 -3.33
C ASN A 172 15.35 21.38 -3.89
#